data_AF-T0XWE8-F1
#
_entry.id   AF-T0XWE8-F1
#
_cell.length_a   1.000
_cell.length_b   1.000
_cell.length_c   1.000
_cell.angle_alpha   90.00
_cell.angle_beta   90.00
_cell.angle_gamma   90.00
#
_symmetry.space_group_name_H-M   'P 1'
#
loop_
_entity.id
_entity.type
_entity.pdbx_description
1 polymer ?
#
loop_
_entity_poly.entity_id
_entity_poly.type
_entity_poly.pdbx_seq_one_letter_code
_entity_poly.pdbx_strand_id
1 'polypeptide(L)' 'MPGVHRVAALVKRWLMGTHQGSFEDHLQAYLDQFTFRFNRRKSTHRGMLFFRLLEQCVA' A
#
# COMPACT_ATOMS: atom_id res chain seq x y z
N MET A 1 -12.59 6.09 -10.60
CA MET A 1 -11.11 6.07 -10.64
C MET A 1 -10.62 4.62 -10.53
N PRO A 2 -10.40 3.91 -11.64
CA PRO A 2 -10.10 2.48 -11.63
C PRO A 2 -8.79 2.10 -10.90
N GLY A 3 -7.77 2.96 -10.91
CA GLY A 3 -6.51 2.76 -10.18
C GLY A 3 -6.70 2.68 -8.66
N VAL A 4 -7.42 3.64 -8.07
CA VAL A 4 -7.75 3.68 -6.64
C VAL A 4 -8.43 2.40 -6.17
N HIS A 5 -9.45 1.91 -6.91
CA HIS A 5 -10.16 0.69 -6.54
C HIS A 5 -9.25 -0.54 -6.54
N ARG A 6 -8.31 -0.61 -7.48
CA ARG A 6 -7.35 -1.72 -7.56
C ARG A 6 -6.39 -1.72 -6.38
N VAL A 7 -5.84 -0.56 -6.02
CA VAL A 7 -4.95 -0.42 -4.86
C VAL A 7 -5.71 -0.73 -3.56
N ALA A 8 -6.92 -0.21 -3.40
CA ALA A 8 -7.76 -0.51 -2.25
C ALA A 8 -8.08 -2.01 -2.12
N ALA A 9 -8.38 -2.69 -3.22
CA ALA A 9 -8.62 -4.14 -3.22
C ALA A 9 -7.37 -4.94 -2.81
N LEU A 10 -6.18 -4.51 -3.25
CA LEU A 10 -4.91 -5.15 -2.90
C LEU A 10 -4.56 -4.95 -1.42
N VAL A 11 -4.72 -3.75 -0.89
CA VAL A 11 -4.53 -3.45 0.54
C VAL A 11 -5.49 -4.30 1.37
N LYS A 12 -6.79 -4.30 1.03
CA LYS A 12 -7.81 -5.08 1.74
C LYS A 12 -7.50 -6.58 1.74
N ARG A 13 -7.11 -7.14 0.59
CA ARG A 13 -6.73 -8.56 0.48
C ARG A 13 -5.51 -8.89 1.35
N TRP A 14 -4.51 -8.00 1.36
CA TRP A 14 -3.28 -8.22 2.13
C TRP A 14 -3.51 -8.12 3.63
N LEU A 15 -4.27 -7.11 4.08
CA LEU A 15 -4.65 -6.96 5.49
C LEU A 15 -5.49 -8.14 6.00
N MET A 16 -6.49 -8.59 5.24
CA MET A 16 -7.30 -9.75 5.65
C MET A 16 -6.51 -11.08 5.63
N GLY A 17 -5.54 -11.23 4.72
CA GLY A 17 -4.76 -12.46 4.62
C GLY A 17 -3.62 -12.56 5.62
N THR A 18 -2.75 -11.55 5.67
CA THR A 18 -1.53 -11.56 6.49
C THR A 18 -1.79 -11.12 7.92
N HIS A 19 -2.67 -10.14 8.13
CA HIS A 19 -2.96 -9.57 9.45
C HIS A 19 -4.27 -10.09 10.04
N GLN A 20 -4.96 -11.02 9.36
CA GLN A 20 -6.20 -11.67 9.80
C GLN A 20 -7.30 -10.69 10.25
N GLY A 21 -7.28 -9.46 9.73
CA GLY A 21 -8.22 -8.42 10.13
C GLY A 21 -7.90 -7.70 11.45
N SER A 22 -6.80 -8.03 12.13
CA SER A 22 -6.31 -7.25 13.27
C SER A 22 -5.39 -6.14 12.74
N PHE A 23 -5.91 -4.91 12.64
CA PHE A 23 -5.16 -3.79 12.05
C PHE A 23 -5.31 -2.46 12.78
N GLU A 24 -6.18 -2.31 13.79
CA GLU A 24 -6.42 -1.00 14.42
C GLU A 24 -5.17 -0.42 15.09
N ASP A 25 -4.44 -1.21 15.89
CA ASP A 25 -3.26 -0.75 16.62
C ASP A 25 -2.03 -0.51 15.74
N HIS A 26 -2.03 -1.03 14.52
CA HIS A 26 -0.84 -1.08 13.65
C HIS A 26 -1.11 -0.61 12.22
N LEU A 27 -2.25 0.04 11.97
CA LEU A 27 -2.70 0.40 10.62
C LEU A 27 -1.64 1.22 9.89
N GLN A 28 -1.08 2.22 10.55
CA GLN A 28 -0.05 3.08 9.96
C GLN A 28 1.20 2.29 9.55
N ALA A 29 1.70 1.43 10.44
CA ALA A 29 2.87 0.59 10.17
C ALA A 29 2.61 -0.40 9.02
N TYR A 30 1.39 -0.90 8.89
CA TYR A 30 0.99 -1.77 7.78
C TYR A 30 0.90 -1.02 6.46
N LEU A 31 0.38 0.21 6.46
CA LEU A 31 0.37 1.05 5.26
C LEU A 31 1.80 1.38 4.79
N ASP A 32 2.72 1.64 5.71
CA ASP A 32 4.13 1.87 5.38
C ASP A 32 4.78 0.61 4.78
N GLN A 33 4.53 -0.56 5.38
CA GLN A 33 4.99 -1.84 4.83
C GLN A 33 4.40 -2.13 3.46
N PHE A 34 3.10 -1.88 3.26
CA PHE A 34 2.44 -2.05 1.98
C PHE A 34 3.09 -1.16 0.92
N THR A 35 3.29 0.11 1.25
CA THR A 35 3.90 1.10 0.36
C THR A 35 5.32 0.72 -0.02
N PHE A 36 6.11 0.23 0.94
CA PHE A 36 7.44 -0.34 0.69
C PHE A 36 7.35 -1.56 -0.22
N ARG A 37 6.50 -2.53 0.11
CA ARG A 37 6.37 -3.80 -0.64
C ARG A 37 5.90 -3.58 -2.08
N PHE A 38 5.01 -2.62 -2.31
CA PHE A 38 4.48 -2.25 -3.61
C PHE A 38 5.54 -1.57 -4.50
N ASN A 39 6.36 -0.69 -3.92
CA ASN A 39 7.33 0.10 -4.66
C ASN A 39 8.78 -0.41 -4.59
N ARG A 40 9.08 -1.43 -3.77
CA ARG A 40 10.44 -1.94 -3.47
C ARG A 40 11.32 -2.14 -4.69
N ARG A 41 10.77 -2.65 -5.80
CA ARG A 41 11.54 -2.96 -7.01
C ARG A 41 11.74 -1.78 -7.95
N LYS A 42 10.82 -0.81 -7.96
CA LYS A 42 10.82 0.30 -8.92
C LYS A 42 11.30 1.62 -8.30
N SER A 43 11.39 1.70 -6.97
CA SER A 43 11.80 2.93 -6.30
C SER A 43 13.30 3.02 -6.03
N THR A 44 13.98 3.89 -6.77
CA THR A 44 15.33 4.40 -6.46
C THR A 44 15.38 5.35 -5.26
N HIS A 45 14.28 6.04 -4.95
CA HIS A 45 14.19 7.00 -3.85
C HIS A 45 13.24 6.50 -2.76
N ARG A 46 13.80 6.13 -1.60
CA ARG A 46 13.04 5.53 -0.47
C ARG A 46 12.06 6.51 0.20
N GLY A 47 12.33 7.81 0.19
CA GLY A 47 11.42 8.81 0.78
C GLY A 47 10.13 9.06 -0.02
N MET A 48 10.05 8.59 -1.28
CA MET A 48 8.94 8.89 -2.18
C MET A 48 7.96 7.73 -2.37
N LEU A 49 8.10 6.66 -1.59
CA LEU A 49 7.31 5.43 -1.78
C LEU A 49 5.80 5.71 -1.69
N PHE A 50 5.38 6.55 -0.73
CA PHE A 50 3.97 6.90 -0.54
C PHE A 50 3.43 7.77 -1.68
N PHE A 51 4.17 8.80 -2.10
CA PHE A 51 3.78 9.64 -3.23
C PHE A 51 3.63 8.84 -4.52
N ARG A 52 4.55 7.91 -4.80
CA ARG A 52 4.48 7.04 -5.98
C ARG A 52 3.29 6.06 -5.94
N LEU A 53 2.91 5.63 -4.74
CA LEU A 53 1.68 4.85 -4.56
C LEU A 53 0.46 5.69 -4.97
N LEU A 54 0.38 6.94 -4.53
CA LEU A 54 -0.71 7.86 -4.87
C LEU A 54 -0.74 8.18 -6.38
N GLU A 55 0.40 8.43 -7.01
CA GLU A 55 0.48 8.64 -8.46
C GLU A 55 -0.11 7.46 -9.26
N GLN A 56 0.19 6.22 -8.86
CA GLN A 56 -0.39 5.03 -9.50
C GLN A 56 -1.87 4.80 -9.20
N CYS A 57 -2.43 5.47 -8.19
CA CYS A 57 -3.87 5.42 -7.93
C CYS A 57 -4.64 6.34 -8.88
N VAL A 58 -4.01 7.44 -9.32
CA VAL A 58 -4.63 8.51 -10.11
C VAL A 58 -4.42 8.32 -11.61
N ALA A 59 -3.29 7.74 -12.02
CA ALA A 59 -3.00 7.35 -13.39
C ALA A 59 -3.94 6.23 -13.90
#